data_AF-A0ABD2CEV3-F1
#
_entry.id   AF-A0ABD2CEV3-F1
#
_cell.length_a   1.000
_cell.length_b   1.000
_cell.length_c   1.000
_cell.angle_alpha   90.00
_cell.angle_beta   90.00
_cell.angle_gamma   90.00
#
_symmetry.space_group_name_H-M   'P 1'
#
loop_
_entity.id
_entity.type
_entity.pdbx_description
1 polymer ?
#
loop_
_entity_poly.entity_id
_entity_poly.type
_entity_poly.pdbx_seq_one_letter_code
_entity_poly.pdbx_strand_id
1 'polypeptide(L)'
;MCDEDVIRRRLLIDGDGTGDDRRINMLLKSFVKWINSPDADNTLHERMLSQLAQCEFAQRKSRLVSNMSQEELKSYSNLSNEIEIQIEEAKKEIEKTKVELHEAKRVRKNRIEYDVLAKVINEQPDRLETNEKLATLRQELGSLKEKSEQLEHKLEMRRKQFHVLISSIHSLQGMLDECDEEIMDISLENYEDTDTTSMEMSINFLYFTSTCLIVKDNLVLLSNTCPSLYSTAHISKFLIIPFEIASVQVSAIACK
;
A
#
# COMPACT_ATOMS: atom_id res chain seq x y z
N MET A 1 38.61 45.14 28.63
CA MET A 1 38.09 44.10 29.55
C MET A 1 36.76 44.62 30.06
N CYS A 2 35.67 43.87 29.91
CA CYS A 2 34.34 44.33 30.29
C CYS A 2 34.21 44.35 31.83
N ASP A 3 33.51 45.33 32.41
CA ASP A 3 33.34 45.48 33.87
C ASP A 3 32.77 44.21 34.52
N GLU A 4 31.90 43.49 33.81
CA GLU A 4 31.36 42.19 34.26
C GLU A 4 32.44 41.14 34.48
N ASP A 5 33.49 41.11 33.65
CA ASP A 5 34.61 40.18 33.85
C ASP A 5 35.48 40.60 35.04
N VAL A 6 35.54 41.90 35.35
CA VAL A 6 36.25 42.42 36.53
C VAL A 6 35.47 42.09 37.79
N ILE A 7 34.14 42.29 37.79
CA ILE A 7 33.24 41.97 38.91
C ILE A 7 33.19 40.47 39.16
N ARG A 8 33.10 39.64 38.11
CA ARG A 8 33.13 38.17 38.25
C ARG A 8 34.46 37.69 38.82
N ARG A 9 35.61 38.22 38.36
CA ARG A 9 36.92 37.90 38.95
C ARG A 9 37.02 38.39 40.39
N ARG A 10 36.49 39.58 40.70
CA ARG A 10 36.48 40.15 42.04
C ARG A 10 35.66 39.30 43.00
N LEU A 11 34.47 38.84 42.59
CA LEU A 11 33.61 37.95 43.39
C LEU A 11 34.21 36.57 43.59
N LEU A 12 34.91 36.03 42.58
CA LEU A 12 35.65 34.77 42.71
C LEU A 12 36.85 34.88 43.67
N ILE A 13 37.46 36.06 43.77
CA ILE A 13 38.61 36.32 44.67
C ILE A 13 38.14 36.68 46.09
N ASP A 14 37.15 37.57 46.22
CA ASP A 14 36.65 38.09 47.51
C ASP A 14 35.62 37.14 48.16
N GLY A 15 35.08 36.16 47.42
CA GLY A 15 34.03 35.26 47.87
C GLY A 15 34.47 34.14 48.82
N ASP A 16 35.75 33.73 48.82
CA ASP A 16 36.14 32.48 49.49
C ASP A 16 37.57 32.44 50.10
N GLY A 17 38.33 33.55 50.18
CA GLY A 17 39.71 33.44 50.68
C GLY A 17 40.44 34.67 51.19
N THR A 18 40.05 35.91 50.82
CA THR A 18 40.80 37.11 51.24
C THR A 18 40.59 37.48 52.72
N GLY A 19 39.51 36.99 53.33
CA GLY A 19 39.24 37.18 54.76
C GLY A 19 40.12 36.32 55.65
N ASP A 20 40.46 35.10 55.22
CA ASP A 20 41.17 34.14 56.05
C ASP A 20 42.67 34.42 56.11
N ASP A 21 43.31 34.80 54.99
CA ASP A 21 44.70 35.30 55.01
C ASP A 21 44.84 36.53 55.92
N ARG A 22 43.88 37.47 55.85
CA ARG A 22 43.84 38.63 56.75
C ARG A 22 43.69 38.22 58.22
N ARG A 23 42.80 37.27 58.53
CA ARG A 23 42.58 36.76 59.90
C ARG A 23 43.83 36.07 60.45
N ILE A 24 44.48 35.23 59.66
CA ILE A 24 45.73 34.54 60.02
C ILE A 24 46.85 35.56 60.24
N ASN A 25 47.00 36.55 59.36
CA ASN A 25 47.98 37.62 59.51
C ASN A 25 47.71 38.49 60.77
N MET A 26 46.45 38.71 61.14
CA MET A 26 46.09 39.42 62.38
C MET A 26 46.38 38.58 63.64
N LEU A 27 46.11 37.27 63.60
CA LEU A 27 46.46 36.34 64.66
C LEU A 27 47.99 36.31 64.86
N LEU A 28 48.76 36.21 63.78
CA LEU A 28 50.22 36.23 63.81
C LEU A 28 50.77 37.52 64.45
N LYS A 29 50.25 38.69 64.04
CA LYS A 29 50.65 39.97 64.65
C LYS A 29 50.30 40.04 66.14
N SER A 30 49.14 39.51 66.53
CA SER A 30 48.71 39.45 67.93
C SER A 30 49.60 38.52 68.77
N PHE A 31 50.00 37.39 68.19
CA PHE A 31 50.94 36.43 68.79
C PHE A 31 52.34 37.01 69.00
N VAL A 32 52.90 37.66 67.98
CA VAL A 32 54.20 38.33 68.10
C VAL A 32 54.14 39.44 69.15
N LYS A 33 53.03 40.20 69.22
CA LYS A 33 52.85 41.23 70.24
C LYS A 33 52.76 40.64 71.65
N TRP A 34 52.07 39.51 71.81
CA TRP A 34 51.91 38.84 73.11
C TRP A 34 53.23 38.28 73.64
N ILE A 35 54.06 37.66 72.79
CA ILE A 35 55.39 37.14 73.18
C ILE A 35 56.34 38.24 73.64
N ASN A 36 56.29 39.41 72.99
CA ASN A 36 57.17 40.53 73.29
C ASN A 36 56.64 41.44 74.41
N SER A 37 55.52 41.07 75.05
CA SER A 37 54.97 41.81 76.19
C SER A 37 55.70 41.40 77.48
N PRO A 38 56.24 42.36 78.27
CA PRO A 38 56.97 42.06 79.50
C PRO A 38 56.07 41.49 80.61
N ASP A 39 54.76 41.78 80.56
CA ASP A 39 53.73 41.27 81.47
C ASP A 39 52.79 40.29 80.77
N ALA A 40 52.33 39.29 81.51
CA ALA A 40 51.38 38.28 81.03
C ALA A 40 49.98 38.88 80.79
N ASP A 41 49.74 39.39 79.57
CA ASP A 41 48.42 39.90 79.16
C ASP A 41 47.47 38.73 78.84
N ASN A 42 46.73 38.28 79.86
CA ASN A 42 45.72 37.23 79.73
C ASN A 42 44.58 37.59 78.77
N THR A 43 44.28 38.89 78.58
CA THR A 43 43.20 39.33 77.69
C THR A 43 43.57 39.21 76.22
N LEU A 44 44.84 39.48 75.89
CA LEU A 44 45.37 39.21 74.55
C LEU A 44 45.43 37.72 74.26
N HIS A 45 45.81 36.91 75.25
CA HIS A 45 45.82 35.45 75.13
C HIS A 45 44.43 34.88 74.81
N GLU A 46 43.39 35.25 75.56
CA GLU A 46 42.00 34.84 75.28
C GLU A 46 41.51 35.30 73.91
N ARG A 47 41.88 36.52 73.49
CA ARG A 47 41.54 37.05 72.16
C ARG A 47 42.21 36.24 71.04
N MET A 48 43.46 35.81 71.22
CA MET A 48 44.15 34.94 70.25
C MET A 48 43.48 33.57 70.16
N LEU A 49 43.10 32.97 71.28
CA LEU A 49 42.38 31.69 71.27
C LEU A 49 41.04 31.79 70.53
N SER A 50 40.30 32.88 70.73
CA SER A 50 39.06 33.14 69.99
C SER A 50 39.31 33.30 68.48
N GLN A 51 40.35 34.03 68.09
CA GLN A 51 40.73 34.19 66.68
C GLN A 51 41.19 32.87 66.04
N LEU A 52 41.92 32.02 66.76
CA LEU A 52 42.32 30.70 66.31
C LEU A 52 41.10 29.80 66.08
N ALA A 53 40.15 29.77 67.02
CA ALA A 53 38.91 29.01 66.89
C ALA A 53 38.08 29.45 65.65
N GLN A 54 38.06 30.75 65.35
CA GLN A 54 37.41 31.27 64.14
C GLN A 54 38.12 30.82 62.85
N CYS A 55 39.45 30.80 62.83
CA CYS A 55 40.23 30.32 61.69
C CYS A 55 39.99 28.81 61.45
N GLU A 56 39.97 28.01 62.51
CA GLU A 56 39.66 26.58 62.41
C GLU A 56 38.23 26.34 61.90
N PHE A 57 37.26 27.12 62.39
CA PHE A 57 35.88 27.02 61.91
C PHE A 57 35.78 27.36 60.42
N ALA A 58 36.43 28.45 59.98
CA ALA A 58 36.45 28.84 58.58
C ALA A 58 37.07 27.75 57.69
N GLN A 59 38.20 27.15 58.12
CA GLN A 59 38.83 26.05 57.41
C GLN A 59 37.90 24.82 57.30
N ARG A 60 37.26 24.41 58.40
CA ARG A 60 36.32 23.28 58.40
C ARG A 60 35.13 23.55 57.47
N LYS A 61 34.59 24.77 57.49
CA LYS A 61 33.50 25.19 56.61
C LYS A 61 33.92 25.13 55.14
N SER A 62 35.07 25.70 54.78
CA SER A 62 35.58 25.67 53.40
C SER A 62 35.76 24.24 52.89
N ARG A 63 36.31 23.35 53.73
CA ARG A 63 36.44 21.92 53.38
C ARG A 63 35.09 21.24 53.16
N LEU A 64 34.10 21.52 54.00
CA LEU A 64 32.75 20.96 53.85
C LEU A 64 32.08 21.45 52.57
N VAL A 65 32.17 22.75 52.27
CA VAL A 65 31.65 23.34 51.03
C VAL A 65 32.34 22.71 49.82
N SER A 66 33.67 22.57 49.84
CA SER A 66 34.41 21.92 48.75
C SER A 66 33.95 20.48 48.51
N ASN A 67 33.75 19.68 49.57
CA ASN A 67 33.25 18.32 49.45
C ASN A 67 31.83 18.29 48.88
N MET A 68 30.93 19.14 49.39
CA MET A 68 29.56 19.27 48.89
C MET A 68 29.55 19.64 47.41
N SER A 69 30.34 20.63 46.99
CA SER A 69 30.43 21.03 45.58
C SER A 69 30.98 19.90 44.68
N GLN A 70 31.91 19.07 45.18
CA GLN A 70 32.37 17.89 44.43
C GLN A 70 31.27 16.84 44.27
N GLU A 71 30.43 16.64 45.29
CA GLU A 71 29.28 15.73 45.22
C GLU A 71 28.20 16.26 44.28
N GLU A 72 27.89 17.55 44.34
CA GLU A 72 26.97 18.22 43.43
C GLU A 72 27.44 18.09 41.98
N LEU A 73 28.73 18.34 41.70
CA LEU A 73 29.29 18.16 40.35
C LEU A 73 29.11 16.74 39.82
N LYS A 74 29.32 15.72 40.66
CA LYS A 74 29.08 14.32 40.27
C LYS A 74 27.60 14.07 39.99
N SER A 75 26.71 14.59 40.82
CA SER A 75 25.26 14.48 40.62
C SER A 75 24.82 15.13 39.31
N TYR A 76 25.31 16.34 39.00
CA TYR A 76 25.02 17.01 37.74
C TYR A 76 25.58 16.26 36.53
N SER A 77 26.78 15.68 36.64
CA SER A 77 27.34 14.84 35.58
C SER A 77 26.45 13.61 35.31
N ASN A 78 25.96 12.95 36.36
CA ASN A 78 25.08 11.80 36.22
C ASN A 78 23.74 12.20 35.59
N LEU A 79 23.15 13.30 36.05
CA LEU A 79 21.90 13.82 35.49
C LEU A 79 22.06 14.20 34.01
N SER A 80 23.19 14.79 33.62
CA SER A 80 23.48 15.09 32.21
C SER A 80 23.50 13.82 31.36
N ASN A 81 24.20 12.78 31.83
CA ASN A 81 24.25 11.49 31.13
C ASN A 81 22.86 10.84 31.03
N GLU A 82 22.05 10.93 32.09
CA GLU A 82 20.69 10.40 32.09
C GLU A 82 19.80 11.12 31.05
N ILE A 83 19.89 12.45 30.99
CA ILE A 83 19.18 13.26 30.00
C ILE A 83 19.64 12.89 28.58
N GLU A 84 20.93 12.68 28.35
CA GLU A 84 21.45 12.25 27.04
C GLU A 84 20.89 10.89 26.61
N ILE A 85 20.82 9.92 27.53
CA ILE A 85 20.20 8.61 27.28
C ILE A 85 18.73 8.77 26.92
N GLN A 86 17.96 9.53 27.71
CA GLN A 86 16.54 9.76 27.45
C GLN A 86 16.29 10.46 26.10
N ILE A 87 17.16 11.40 25.72
CA ILE A 87 17.09 12.06 24.41
C ILE A 87 17.30 11.04 23.29
N GLU A 88 18.27 10.14 23.43
CA GLU A 88 18.56 9.14 22.41
C GLU A 88 17.44 8.09 22.30
N GLU A 89 16.87 7.67 23.43
CA GLU A 89 15.68 6.82 23.46
C GLU A 89 14.48 7.49 22.79
N ALA A 90 14.22 8.77 23.08
CA ALA A 90 13.14 9.52 22.45
C ALA A 90 13.32 9.64 20.94
N LYS A 91 14.55 9.87 20.45
CA LYS A 91 14.84 9.87 19.00
C LYS A 91 14.55 8.51 18.36
N LYS A 92 14.92 7.42 19.04
CA LYS A 92 14.65 6.06 18.55
C LYS A 92 13.15 5.78 18.46
N GLU A 93 12.38 6.17 19.47
CA GLU A 93 10.92 6.00 19.46
C GLU A 93 10.26 6.87 18.37
N ILE A 94 10.78 8.07 18.10
CA ILE A 94 10.31 8.90 16.97
C ILE A 94 10.52 8.17 15.64
N GLU A 95 11.71 7.62 15.39
CA GLU A 95 11.98 6.93 14.12
C GLU A 95 11.13 5.67 13.97
N LYS A 96 10.94 4.91 15.06
CA LYS A 96 10.02 3.76 15.09
C LYS A 96 8.58 4.18 14.75
N THR A 97 8.07 5.21 15.42
CA THR A 97 6.70 5.71 15.21
C THR A 97 6.50 6.22 13.77
N LYS A 98 7.55 6.78 13.15
CA LYS A 98 7.53 7.24 11.76
C LYS A 98 7.41 6.07 10.78
N VAL A 99 8.12 4.96 11.02
CA VAL A 99 7.99 3.74 10.22
C VAL A 99 6.60 3.15 10.35
N GLU A 100 6.09 3.03 11.58
CA GLU A 100 4.73 2.54 11.85
C GLU A 100 3.66 3.41 11.17
N LEU A 101 3.82 4.74 11.21
CA LEU A 101 2.92 5.66 10.52
C LEU A 101 2.95 5.46 9.01
N HIS A 102 4.13 5.24 8.42
CA HIS A 102 4.25 4.98 6.99
C HIS A 102 3.55 3.67 6.60
N GLU A 103 3.72 2.62 7.39
CA GLU A 103 3.03 1.35 7.19
C GLU A 103 1.51 1.48 7.33
N ALA A 104 1.03 2.17 8.37
CA ALA A 104 -0.39 2.44 8.57
C ALA A 104 -1.01 3.21 7.38
N LYS A 105 -0.29 4.20 6.83
CA LYS A 105 -0.69 4.90 5.60
C LYS A 105 -0.79 3.97 4.40
N ARG A 106 0.16 3.06 4.24
CA ARG A 106 0.14 2.05 3.17
C ARG A 106 -1.07 1.13 3.29
N VAL A 107 -1.33 0.59 4.49
CA VAL A 107 -2.50 -0.26 4.75
C VAL A 107 -3.80 0.49 4.47
N ARG A 108 -3.90 1.75 4.90
CA ARG A 108 -5.07 2.59 4.60
C ARG A 108 -5.27 2.80 3.10
N LYS A 109 -4.20 3.06 2.34
CA LYS A 109 -4.26 3.23 0.89
C LYS A 109 -4.79 1.95 0.23
N ASN A 110 -4.22 0.79 0.59
CA ASN A 110 -4.65 -0.50 0.07
C ASN A 110 -6.13 -0.76 0.39
N ARG A 111 -6.58 -0.46 1.62
CA ARG A 111 -7.98 -0.61 2.01
C ARG A 111 -8.92 0.24 1.14
N ILE A 112 -8.55 1.49 0.86
CA ILE A 112 -9.34 2.37 -0.01
C ILE A 112 -9.39 1.81 -1.45
N GLU A 113 -8.26 1.31 -1.96
CA GLU A 113 -8.22 0.68 -3.29
C GLU A 113 -9.13 -0.56 -3.37
N TYR A 114 -9.11 -1.42 -2.34
CA TYR A 114 -10.03 -2.56 -2.25
C TYR A 114 -11.49 -2.13 -2.14
N ASP A 115 -11.80 -1.11 -1.34
CA ASP A 115 -13.17 -0.60 -1.20
C ASP A 115 -13.70 -0.03 -2.53
N VAL A 116 -12.84 0.65 -3.31
CA VAL A 116 -13.19 1.15 -4.65
C VAL A 116 -13.45 -0.01 -5.61
N LEU A 117 -12.56 -1.01 -5.64
CA LEU A 117 -12.74 -2.20 -6.49
C LEU A 117 -14.01 -2.97 -6.11
N ALA A 118 -14.28 -3.14 -4.82
CA ALA A 118 -15.48 -3.80 -4.33
C ALA A 118 -16.76 -3.10 -4.78
N LYS A 119 -16.78 -1.76 -4.81
CA LYS A 119 -17.93 -1.00 -5.35
C LYS A 119 -18.15 -1.30 -6.83
N VAL A 120 -17.10 -1.27 -7.64
CA VAL A 120 -17.19 -1.58 -9.08
C VAL A 120 -17.65 -3.02 -9.32
N ILE A 121 -17.17 -3.98 -8.51
CA ILE A 121 -17.60 -5.38 -8.59
C ILE A 121 -19.09 -5.51 -8.24
N ASN A 122 -19.57 -4.78 -7.24
CA ASN A 122 -20.97 -4.82 -6.82
C ASN A 122 -21.94 -4.16 -7.82
N GLU A 123 -21.44 -3.34 -8.75
CA GLU A 123 -22.24 -2.82 -9.87
C GLU A 123 -22.54 -3.91 -10.92
N GLN A 124 -21.75 -4.98 -10.94
CA GLN A 124 -21.96 -6.11 -11.86
C GLN A 124 -22.97 -7.11 -11.26
N PRO A 125 -23.78 -7.79 -12.10
CA PRO A 125 -24.73 -8.79 -11.63
C PRO A 125 -24.03 -9.98 -11.01
N ASP A 126 -24.75 -10.69 -10.14
CA ASP A 126 -24.20 -11.88 -9.50
C ASP A 126 -23.79 -12.95 -10.53
N ARG A 127 -22.64 -13.56 -10.28
CA ARG A 127 -22.01 -14.48 -11.22
C ARG A 127 -22.79 -15.79 -11.32
N LEU A 128 -23.37 -16.26 -10.21
CA LEU A 128 -24.17 -17.48 -10.21
C LEU A 128 -25.45 -17.28 -11.02
N GLU A 129 -26.18 -16.19 -10.74
CA GLU A 129 -27.40 -15.84 -11.47
C GLU A 129 -27.14 -15.66 -12.98
N THR A 130 -26.04 -14.99 -13.35
CA THR A 130 -25.66 -14.80 -14.76
C THR A 130 -25.33 -16.13 -15.45
N ASN A 131 -24.67 -17.06 -14.74
CA ASN A 131 -24.36 -18.38 -15.29
C ASN A 131 -25.61 -19.25 -15.47
N GLU A 132 -26.57 -19.19 -14.55
CA GLU A 132 -27.85 -19.89 -14.69
C GLU A 132 -28.66 -19.36 -15.89
N LYS A 133 -28.72 -18.04 -16.06
CA LYS A 133 -29.33 -17.41 -17.24
C LYS A 133 -28.63 -17.83 -18.54
N LEU A 134 -27.31 -17.93 -18.54
CA LEU A 134 -26.56 -18.44 -19.69
C LEU A 134 -26.86 -19.91 -20.00
N ALA A 135 -26.98 -20.75 -18.97
CA ALA A 135 -27.27 -22.17 -19.14
C ALA A 135 -28.67 -22.38 -19.74
N THR A 136 -29.67 -21.67 -19.22
CA THR A 136 -31.05 -21.70 -19.72
C THR A 136 -31.13 -21.20 -21.17
N LEU A 137 -30.55 -20.05 -21.49
CA LEU A 137 -30.51 -19.52 -22.86
C LEU A 137 -29.81 -20.47 -23.85
N ARG A 138 -28.75 -21.17 -23.43
CA ARG A 138 -28.07 -22.18 -24.26
C ARG A 138 -28.99 -23.37 -24.55
N GLN A 139 -29.75 -23.84 -23.56
CA GLN A 139 -30.70 -24.91 -23.74
C GLN A 139 -31.83 -24.50 -24.69
N GLU A 140 -32.37 -23.30 -24.53
CA GLU A 140 -33.40 -22.75 -25.40
C GLU A 140 -32.91 -22.64 -26.85
N LEU A 141 -31.72 -22.07 -27.07
CA LEU A 141 -31.08 -22.00 -28.39
C LEU A 141 -30.92 -23.39 -29.02
N GLY A 142 -30.47 -24.38 -28.24
CA GLY A 142 -30.38 -25.77 -28.70
C GLY A 142 -31.73 -26.31 -29.19
N SER A 143 -32.79 -26.11 -28.39
CA SER A 143 -34.14 -26.56 -28.74
C SER A 143 -34.73 -25.83 -29.96
N LEU A 144 -34.46 -24.53 -30.12
CA LEU A 144 -34.90 -23.73 -31.25
C LEU A 144 -34.20 -24.16 -32.53
N LYS A 145 -32.90 -24.44 -32.46
CA LYS A 145 -32.12 -24.95 -33.59
C LYS A 145 -32.65 -26.31 -34.06
N GLU A 146 -32.92 -27.22 -33.13
CA GLU A 146 -33.52 -28.52 -33.46
C GLU A 146 -34.89 -28.38 -34.13
N LYS A 147 -35.76 -27.52 -33.58
CA LYS A 147 -37.07 -27.23 -34.20
C LYS A 147 -36.95 -26.63 -35.60
N SER A 148 -36.00 -25.72 -35.81
CA SER A 148 -35.72 -25.13 -37.12
C SER A 148 -35.32 -26.20 -38.12
N GLU A 149 -34.37 -27.07 -37.75
CA GLU A 149 -33.89 -28.17 -38.59
C GLU A 149 -35.02 -29.16 -38.93
N GLN A 150 -35.88 -29.47 -37.96
CA GLN A 150 -37.07 -30.31 -38.19
C GLN A 150 -38.07 -29.67 -39.17
N LEU A 151 -38.29 -28.36 -39.07
CA LEU A 151 -39.19 -27.63 -39.98
C LEU A 151 -38.61 -27.54 -41.39
N GLU A 152 -37.30 -27.31 -41.51
CA GLU A 152 -36.59 -27.26 -42.78
C GLU A 152 -36.62 -28.62 -43.49
N HIS A 153 -36.39 -29.71 -42.75
CA HIS A 153 -36.58 -31.06 -43.27
C HIS A 153 -38.02 -31.31 -43.73
N LYS A 154 -39.03 -30.85 -42.98
CA LYS A 154 -40.44 -30.97 -43.39
C LYS A 154 -40.73 -30.17 -44.67
N LEU A 155 -40.23 -28.95 -44.80
CA LEU A 155 -40.39 -28.13 -46.00
C LEU A 155 -39.74 -28.80 -47.21
N GLU A 156 -38.54 -29.36 -47.05
CA GLU A 156 -37.85 -30.07 -48.11
C GLU A 156 -38.62 -31.32 -48.57
N MET A 157 -39.18 -32.08 -47.62
CA MET A 157 -40.05 -33.22 -47.96
C MET A 157 -41.31 -32.77 -48.71
N ARG A 158 -41.93 -31.65 -48.33
CA ARG A 158 -43.07 -31.09 -49.07
C ARG A 158 -42.69 -30.61 -50.46
N ARG A 159 -41.54 -29.95 -50.64
CA ARG A 159 -41.01 -29.57 -51.95
C ARG A 159 -40.85 -30.78 -52.86
N LYS A 160 -40.27 -31.88 -52.35
CA LYS A 160 -40.16 -33.14 -53.09
C LYS A 160 -41.52 -33.72 -53.48
N GLN A 161 -42.49 -33.73 -52.55
CA GLN A 161 -43.85 -34.18 -52.84
C GLN A 161 -44.54 -33.34 -53.91
N PHE A 162 -44.41 -32.01 -53.85
CA PHE A 162 -44.95 -31.11 -54.88
C PHE A 162 -44.29 -31.34 -56.23
N HIS A 163 -42.96 -31.55 -56.27
CA HIS A 163 -42.27 -31.86 -57.52
C HIS A 163 -42.79 -33.16 -58.15
N VAL A 164 -43.03 -34.21 -57.36
CA VAL A 164 -43.65 -35.47 -57.85
C VAL A 164 -45.06 -35.23 -58.41
N LEU A 165 -45.88 -34.42 -57.72
CA LEU A 165 -47.22 -34.07 -58.19
C LEU A 165 -47.18 -33.29 -59.51
N ILE A 166 -46.31 -32.29 -59.62
CA ILE A 166 -46.13 -31.51 -60.86
C ILE A 166 -45.67 -32.42 -62.00
N SER A 167 -44.68 -33.29 -61.77
CA SER A 167 -44.23 -34.25 -62.78
C SER A 167 -45.33 -35.23 -63.22
N SER A 168 -46.20 -35.63 -62.28
CA SER A 168 -47.36 -36.47 -62.59
C SER A 168 -48.42 -35.72 -63.40
N ILE A 169 -48.66 -34.44 -63.10
CA ILE A 169 -49.54 -33.56 -63.90
C ILE A 169 -48.98 -33.41 -65.32
N HIS A 170 -47.69 -33.09 -65.48
CA HIS A 170 -47.06 -32.99 -66.80
C HIS A 170 -47.13 -34.31 -67.58
N SER A 171 -46.94 -35.45 -66.90
CA SER A 171 -47.08 -36.76 -67.54
C SER A 171 -48.51 -37.05 -68.00
N LEU A 172 -49.52 -36.68 -67.19
CA LEU A 172 -50.93 -36.83 -67.58
C LEU A 172 -51.34 -35.86 -68.69
N GLN A 173 -50.81 -34.63 -68.68
CA GLN A 173 -50.99 -33.68 -69.79
C GLN A 173 -50.38 -34.23 -71.07
N GLY A 174 -49.15 -34.75 -71.03
CA GLY A 174 -48.55 -35.40 -72.21
C GLY A 174 -49.37 -36.59 -72.73
N MET A 175 -49.96 -37.40 -71.85
CA MET A 175 -50.86 -38.48 -72.25
C MET A 175 -52.20 -38.00 -72.83
N LEU A 176 -52.71 -36.85 -72.38
CA LEU A 176 -53.91 -36.22 -72.95
C LEU A 176 -53.61 -35.57 -74.30
N ASP A 177 -52.46 -34.92 -74.44
CA ASP A 177 -51.97 -34.39 -75.72
C ASP A 177 -51.75 -35.54 -76.75
N GLU A 178 -51.34 -36.72 -76.29
CA GLU A 178 -51.27 -37.95 -77.12
C GLU A 178 -52.65 -38.55 -77.46
N CYS A 179 -53.72 -38.19 -76.73
CA CYS A 179 -55.09 -38.65 -76.97
C CYS A 179 -55.93 -37.66 -77.80
N ASP A 180 -55.56 -36.38 -77.86
CA ASP A 180 -56.18 -35.36 -78.72
C ASP A 180 -55.58 -35.34 -80.15
N GLU A 181 -54.71 -36.29 -80.49
CA GLU A 181 -54.21 -36.56 -81.86
C GLU A 181 -55.31 -37.08 -82.84
N GLU A 182 -56.60 -37.05 -82.44
CA GLU A 182 -57.74 -37.03 -83.38
C GLU A 182 -58.49 -35.68 -83.35
N ILE A 183 -57.80 -34.52 -83.24
CA ILE A 183 -58.11 -33.25 -83.93
C ILE A 183 -56.84 -32.34 -83.89
N MET A 184 -56.05 -32.45 -84.95
CA MET A 184 -55.23 -31.41 -85.61
C MET A 184 -54.96 -30.07 -84.87
N ASP A 185 -53.72 -29.97 -84.35
CA ASP A 185 -52.67 -28.99 -84.68
C ASP A 185 -52.77 -27.50 -84.24
N ILE A 186 -51.60 -27.01 -83.79
CA ILE A 186 -51.06 -25.63 -83.68
C ILE A 186 -51.43 -24.75 -82.46
N SER A 187 -50.52 -24.67 -81.47
CA SER A 187 -49.50 -23.60 -81.42
C SER A 187 -48.57 -23.74 -80.21
N LEU A 188 -47.28 -23.90 -80.52
CA LEU A 188 -46.16 -23.66 -79.62
C LEU A 188 -46.03 -22.14 -79.40
N GLU A 189 -46.24 -21.65 -78.18
CA GLU A 189 -45.59 -20.42 -77.74
C GLU A 189 -44.91 -20.63 -76.38
N ASN A 190 -43.59 -20.46 -76.45
CA ASN A 190 -42.61 -20.34 -75.40
C ASN A 190 -43.14 -19.73 -74.09
N TYR A 191 -42.95 -20.43 -72.97
CA TYR A 191 -42.67 -19.78 -71.71
C TYR A 191 -41.17 -19.91 -71.44
N GLU A 192 -40.46 -18.78 -71.61
CA GLU A 192 -39.16 -18.58 -70.98
C GLU A 192 -39.38 -18.59 -69.45
N ASP A 193 -38.94 -19.66 -68.79
CA ASP A 193 -38.55 -19.57 -67.38
C ASP A 193 -37.02 -19.43 -67.35
N THR A 194 -36.57 -18.18 -67.48
CA THR A 194 -35.22 -17.82 -67.05
C THR A 194 -35.20 -17.82 -65.53
N ASP A 195 -34.53 -18.81 -64.99
CA ASP A 195 -33.55 -18.69 -63.91
C ASP A 195 -33.77 -17.58 -62.86
N THR A 196 -34.06 -18.07 -61.65
CA THR A 196 -33.26 -17.79 -60.45
C THR A 196 -32.71 -16.36 -60.31
N THR A 197 -33.62 -15.39 -60.13
CA THR A 197 -33.21 -14.14 -59.49
C THR A 197 -33.04 -14.39 -57.99
N SER A 198 -31.78 -14.52 -57.60
CA SER A 198 -31.26 -14.19 -56.28
C SER A 198 -32.10 -13.11 -55.59
N MET A 199 -32.92 -13.49 -54.61
CA MET A 199 -33.24 -12.55 -53.54
C MET A 199 -31.93 -12.30 -52.80
N GLU A 200 -31.35 -11.14 -53.06
CA GLU A 200 -30.37 -10.52 -52.16
C GLU A 200 -30.98 -10.49 -50.77
N MET A 201 -30.63 -11.47 -49.95
CA MET A 201 -30.62 -11.27 -48.51
C MET A 201 -29.41 -10.38 -48.27
N SER A 202 -29.67 -9.09 -48.02
CA SER A 202 -28.68 -8.15 -47.51
C SER A 202 -28.16 -8.70 -46.19
N ILE A 203 -27.13 -9.54 -46.25
CA ILE A 203 -26.28 -9.82 -45.10
C ILE A 203 -25.54 -8.51 -44.88
N ASN A 204 -26.07 -7.70 -43.96
CA ASN A 204 -25.27 -6.73 -43.25
C ASN A 204 -24.15 -7.52 -42.58
N PHE A 205 -23.04 -7.67 -43.29
CA PHE A 205 -21.74 -7.92 -42.70
C PHE A 205 -21.37 -6.63 -41.98
N LEU A 206 -22.02 -6.38 -40.83
CA LEU A 206 -21.31 -5.71 -39.77
C LEU A 206 -20.13 -6.63 -39.48
N TYR A 207 -18.99 -6.27 -40.06
CA TYR A 207 -17.70 -6.50 -39.45
C TYR A 207 -17.79 -5.96 -38.03
N PHE A 208 -18.32 -6.77 -37.11
CA PHE A 208 -17.91 -6.70 -35.74
C PHE A 208 -16.47 -7.20 -35.79
N THR A 209 -15.55 -6.27 -36.03
CA THR A 209 -14.21 -6.42 -35.52
C THR A 209 -14.41 -6.81 -34.06
N SER A 210 -14.18 -8.08 -33.77
CA SER A 210 -13.94 -8.52 -32.42
C SER A 210 -12.62 -7.87 -32.03
N THR A 211 -12.68 -6.58 -31.71
CA THR A 211 -11.83 -6.00 -30.69
C THR A 211 -12.19 -6.79 -29.45
N CYS A 212 -11.49 -7.91 -29.30
CA CYS A 212 -11.15 -8.45 -28.02
C CYS A 212 -10.42 -7.30 -27.31
N LEU A 213 -11.19 -6.42 -26.66
CA LEU A 213 -10.73 -5.61 -25.55
C LEU A 213 -10.40 -6.63 -24.47
N ILE A 214 -9.19 -7.18 -24.58
CA ILE A 214 -8.43 -7.58 -23.43
C ILE A 214 -8.21 -6.26 -22.67
N VAL A 215 -9.16 -5.91 -21.80
CA VAL A 215 -8.85 -5.11 -20.62
C VAL A 215 -7.95 -6.00 -19.79
N LYS A 216 -6.66 -5.95 -20.11
CA LYS A 216 -5.61 -6.34 -19.19
C LYS A 216 -5.63 -5.29 -18.11
N ASP A 217 -5.85 -5.76 -16.90
CA ASP A 217 -5.75 -5.01 -15.67
C ASP A 217 -4.57 -4.05 -15.65
N ASN A 218 -4.82 -2.90 -15.03
CA ASN A 218 -3.78 -2.14 -14.35
C ASN A 218 -2.90 -3.10 -13.54
N LEU A 219 -1.60 -3.13 -13.82
CA LEU A 219 -0.64 -3.18 -12.74
C LEU A 219 0.65 -2.45 -13.13
N VAL A 220 0.77 -1.28 -12.53
CA VAL A 220 2.05 -0.66 -12.21
C VAL A 220 2.83 -1.62 -11.33
N LEU A 221 4.02 -2.04 -11.76
CA LEU A 221 5.08 -2.37 -10.82
C LEU A 221 6.29 -1.51 -11.14
N LEU A 222 6.52 -0.58 -10.21
CA LEU A 222 7.82 -0.02 -9.90
C LEU A 222 8.78 -1.18 -9.59
N SER A 223 9.84 -1.30 -10.38
CA SER A 223 11.15 -1.59 -9.82
C SER A 223 12.25 -0.97 -10.70
N ASN A 224 13.12 -0.23 -10.02
CA ASN A 224 14.30 0.42 -10.55
C ASN A 224 15.26 -0.59 -11.18
N THR A 225 15.72 -0.32 -12.40
CA THR A 225 17.15 -0.10 -12.76
C THR A 225 17.30 0.10 -14.27
N CYS A 226 17.96 1.19 -14.68
CA CYS A 226 18.68 1.28 -15.97
C CYS A 226 19.78 0.19 -15.99
N PRO A 227 20.18 -0.39 -17.14
CA PRO A 227 20.60 0.37 -18.32
C PRO A 227 20.32 -0.25 -19.71
N SER A 228 20.17 0.65 -20.70
CA SER A 228 20.70 0.62 -22.07
C SER A 228 20.68 -0.66 -22.94
N LEU A 229 20.12 -0.46 -24.15
CA LEU A 229 20.62 -0.88 -25.48
C LEU A 229 20.16 -2.23 -26.09
N TYR A 230 19.58 -2.09 -27.30
CA TYR A 230 19.43 -3.09 -28.39
C TYR A 230 18.56 -4.31 -28.07
N SER A 231 17.83 -4.99 -28.96
CA SER A 231 17.49 -4.91 -30.39
C SER A 231 16.35 -5.94 -30.58
N THR A 232 15.43 -5.67 -31.51
CA THR A 232 14.67 -6.64 -32.33
C THR A 232 14.44 -8.09 -31.83
N ALA A 233 13.17 -8.52 -31.78
CA ALA A 233 12.61 -9.60 -32.62
C ALA A 233 11.56 -10.47 -31.92
N HIS A 234 10.48 -10.71 -32.69
CA HIS A 234 9.66 -11.93 -32.77
C HIS A 234 8.77 -12.38 -31.60
N ILE A 235 7.49 -12.15 -31.85
CA ILE A 235 6.29 -12.81 -31.34
C ILE A 235 6.31 -14.32 -31.66
N SER A 236 5.94 -15.15 -30.66
CA SER A 236 4.99 -16.29 -30.72
C SER A 236 5.43 -17.51 -29.89
N LYS A 237 4.63 -17.83 -28.86
CA LYS A 237 4.17 -19.18 -28.45
C LYS A 237 3.51 -19.10 -27.06
N PHE A 238 2.18 -19.07 -27.05
CA PHE A 238 1.35 -19.32 -25.86
C PHE A 238 1.26 -20.84 -25.66
N LEU A 239 1.73 -21.34 -24.53
CA LEU A 239 1.54 -22.72 -24.08
C LEU A 239 0.49 -22.73 -22.96
N ILE A 240 -0.53 -23.55 -23.12
CA ILE A 240 -1.57 -23.87 -22.13
C ILE A 240 -1.04 -25.00 -21.24
N ILE A 241 -1.14 -24.88 -19.90
CA ILE A 241 -0.92 -25.98 -18.94
C ILE A 241 -2.03 -25.92 -17.86
N PRO A 242 -2.59 -27.08 -17.42
CA PRO A 242 -3.88 -27.17 -16.73
C PRO A 242 -3.80 -27.14 -15.19
N PHE A 243 -4.96 -26.92 -14.57
CA PHE A 243 -5.18 -26.85 -13.13
C PHE A 243 -5.57 -28.24 -12.59
N GLU A 244 -4.79 -28.77 -11.64
CA GLU A 244 -5.03 -30.05 -10.97
C GLU A 244 -5.54 -29.82 -9.54
N ILE A 245 -6.57 -30.56 -9.16
CA ILE A 245 -7.34 -30.42 -7.91
C ILE A 245 -6.60 -31.13 -6.77
N ALA A 246 -6.25 -30.41 -5.71
CA ALA A 246 -5.80 -30.98 -4.45
C ALA A 246 -6.79 -30.63 -3.32
N SER A 247 -7.46 -31.68 -2.86
CA SER A 247 -8.26 -31.78 -1.63
C SER A 247 -7.48 -31.37 -0.38
N VAL A 248 -8.02 -30.46 0.43
CA VAL A 248 -7.58 -30.25 1.82
C VAL A 248 -8.79 -30.28 2.75
N GLN A 249 -8.67 -31.13 3.76
CA GLN A 249 -9.64 -31.46 4.80
C GLN A 249 -10.03 -30.22 5.63
N VAL A 250 -11.34 -30.09 5.88
CA VAL A 250 -11.89 -29.21 6.91
C VAL A 250 -11.80 -29.92 8.25
N SER A 251 -10.85 -29.50 9.09
CA SER A 251 -10.80 -29.84 10.51
C SER A 251 -11.56 -28.79 11.32
N ALA A 252 -12.44 -29.30 12.18
CA ALA A 252 -13.29 -28.57 13.09
C ALA A 252 -12.54 -27.58 13.99
N ILE A 253 -13.10 -26.39 14.15
CA ILE A 253 -12.87 -25.53 15.32
C ILE A 253 -14.24 -25.17 15.89
N ALA A 254 -14.55 -25.81 17.00
CA ALA A 254 -15.60 -25.42 17.91
C ALA A 254 -15.25 -24.06 18.55
N CYS A 255 -16.24 -23.15 18.63
CA CYS A 255 -16.23 -22.11 19.64
C CYS A 255 -17.64 -21.56 19.90
N LYS A 256 -18.05 -21.77 21.16
CA LYS A 256 -19.13 -21.15 21.95
C LYS A 256 -20.58 -21.56 21.67
#